data_AF-A0A259DFU7-F1
#
_entry.id   AF-A0A259DFU7-F1
#
_cell.length_a   1.000
_cell.length_b   1.000
_cell.length_c   1.000
_cell.angle_alpha   90.00
_cell.angle_beta   90.00
_cell.angle_gamma   90.00
#
_symmetry.space_group_name_H-M   'P 1'
#
loop_
_entity.id
_entity.type
_entity.pdbx_description
1 polymer ?
#
loop_
_entity_poly.entity_id
_entity_poly.type
_entity_poly.pdbx_seq_one_letter_code
_entity_poly.pdbx_strand_id
1 'polypeptide(L)'
;MTTPTLPSYAKILFTGYQQQRESALLRTEMDSGPPRQAKIRSRVMVTRTCTLKFSTLAHFQSFESWYSSDLNEGSAWFNFPDPVSGTIKQPHDGWLKGVASRHQN
;
A
#
# COMPACT_ATOMS: atom_id res chain seq x y z
N MET A 1 0.15 -0.23 21.38
CA MET A 1 -0.39 0.45 20.18
C MET A 1 -0.81 -0.64 19.22
N THR A 2 -2.12 -0.90 19.10
CA THR A 2 -2.65 -1.93 18.18
C THR A 2 -2.75 -1.32 16.79
N THR A 3 -2.06 -1.90 15.81
CA THR A 3 -2.18 -1.46 14.42
C THR A 3 -3.58 -1.82 13.90
N PRO A 4 -4.40 -0.86 13.46
CA PRO A 4 -5.72 -1.15 12.93
C PRO A 4 -5.62 -2.07 11.72
N THR A 5 -6.65 -2.86 11.45
CA THR A 5 -6.70 -3.78 10.32
C THR A 5 -7.84 -3.38 9.42
N LEU A 6 -7.62 -3.47 8.10
CA LEU A 6 -8.64 -3.22 7.10
C LEU A 6 -9.89 -4.05 7.44
N PRO A 7 -11.08 -3.43 7.56
CA PRO A 7 -12.28 -4.16 7.96
C PRO A 7 -12.61 -5.29 6.99
N SER A 8 -13.06 -6.43 7.51
CA SER A 8 -13.28 -7.66 6.71
C SER A 8 -14.34 -7.52 5.61
N TYR A 9 -15.24 -6.54 5.75
CA TYR A 9 -16.26 -6.19 4.75
C TYR A 9 -15.69 -5.38 3.57
N ALA A 10 -14.51 -4.75 3.72
CA ALA A 10 -13.81 -4.05 2.65
C ALA A 10 -12.94 -5.07 1.88
N LYS A 11 -13.32 -5.38 0.64
CA LYS A 11 -12.56 -6.33 -0.19
C LYS A 11 -11.67 -5.59 -1.17
N ILE A 12 -10.38 -5.93 -1.21
CA ILE A 12 -9.48 -5.43 -2.25
C ILE A 12 -9.76 -6.20 -3.54
N LEU A 13 -10.06 -5.47 -4.61
CA LEU A 13 -10.18 -6.05 -5.94
C LEU A 13 -8.79 -6.33 -6.49
N PHE A 14 -8.63 -7.53 -7.06
CA PHE A 14 -7.42 -7.86 -7.81
C PHE A 14 -7.35 -7.08 -9.13
N THR A 15 -8.49 -6.84 -9.77
CA THR A 15 -8.60 -5.99 -10.96
C THR A 15 -8.11 -4.58 -10.65
N GLY A 16 -7.10 -4.11 -11.38
CA GLY A 16 -6.50 -2.78 -11.18
C GLY A 16 -5.51 -2.71 -10.02
N TYR A 17 -5.23 -3.82 -9.34
CA TYR A 17 -4.19 -3.86 -8.31
C TYR A 17 -2.80 -3.68 -8.93
N GLN A 18 -2.06 -2.69 -8.43
CA GLN A 18 -0.71 -2.40 -8.89
C GLN A 18 0.25 -2.33 -7.70
N GLN A 19 1.49 -2.78 -7.90
CA GLN A 19 2.57 -2.63 -6.93
C GLN A 19 3.78 -1.99 -7.63
N GLN A 20 4.23 -0.86 -7.13
CA GLN A 20 5.44 -0.19 -7.60
C GLN A 20 6.50 -0.26 -6.50
N ARG A 21 7.60 -0.96 -6.78
CA ARG A 21 8.78 -0.96 -5.90
C ARG A 21 9.69 0.19 -6.28
N GLU A 22 10.11 0.98 -5.29
CA GLU A 22 11.18 1.96 -5.50
C GLU A 22 12.50 1.24 -5.84
N SER A 23 13.35 1.91 -6.64
CA SER A 23 14.71 1.42 -6.89
C SER A 23 15.59 1.66 -5.66
N ALA A 24 16.20 0.59 -5.14
CA ALA A 24 17.29 0.67 -4.16
C ALA A 24 18.68 0.78 -4.83
N LEU A 25 18.73 0.85 -6.16
CA LEU A 25 19.98 0.81 -6.91
C LEU A 25 20.30 2.21 -7.43
N LEU A 26 21.48 2.69 -7.07
CA LEU A 26 22.10 3.82 -7.72
C LEU A 26 22.97 3.28 -8.86
N ARG A 27 22.67 3.73 -10.08
CA ARG A 27 23.48 3.47 -11.28
C ARG A 27 24.11 4.76 -11.72
N THR A 28 25.44 4.78 -11.82
CA THR A 28 26.19 5.89 -12.41
C THR A 28 26.80 5.44 -13.73
N GLU A 29 26.55 6.22 -14.77
CA GLU A 29 27.21 6.03 -16.05
C GLU A 29 28.66 6.50 -15.95
N MET A 30 29.55 5.76 -16.59
CA MET A 30 30.97 6.09 -16.66
C MET A 30 31.32 6.39 -18.11
N ASP A 31 32.15 7.41 -18.31
CA ASP A 31 32.65 7.86 -19.62
C ASP A 31 33.39 6.73 -20.38
N SER A 32 33.98 5.78 -19.64
CA SER A 32 34.52 4.53 -20.19
C SER A 32 34.36 3.38 -19.19
N GLY A 33 33.95 2.21 -19.70
CA GLY A 33 33.79 0.97 -18.93
C GLY A 33 32.36 0.68 -18.45
N PRO A 34 32.13 -0.48 -17.81
CA PRO A 34 30.82 -0.90 -17.35
C PRO A 34 30.31 0.00 -16.21
N PRO A 35 29.01 0.32 -16.18
CA PRO A 35 28.43 1.25 -15.21
C PRO A 35 28.51 0.69 -13.78
N ARG A 36 28.86 1.58 -12.83
CA ARG A 36 28.93 1.25 -11.40
C ARG A 36 27.52 1.17 -10.82
N GLN A 37 27.23 0.10 -10.08
CA GLN A 37 25.97 -0.08 -9.37
C GLN A 37 26.23 -0.25 -7.87
N ALA A 38 25.47 0.47 -7.04
CA ALA A 38 25.51 0.34 -5.58
C ALA A 38 24.09 0.20 -5.02
N LYS A 39 23.90 -0.74 -4.09
CA LYS A 39 22.64 -0.88 -3.34
C LYS A 39 22.63 0.14 -2.20
N ILE A 40 21.84 1.20 -2.34
CA ILE A 40 21.78 2.31 -1.40
C ILE A 40 20.78 2.08 -0.26
N ARG A 41 19.83 1.16 -0.41
CA ARG A 41 18.80 0.85 0.59
C ARG A 41 18.63 -0.66 0.78
N SER A 42 18.58 -1.11 2.03
CA SER A 42 18.32 -2.52 2.37
C SER A 42 16.84 -2.90 2.19
N ARG A 43 15.93 -1.94 2.41
CA ARG A 43 14.48 -2.07 2.22
C ARG A 43 13.99 -0.93 1.33
N VAL A 44 13.14 -1.25 0.37
CA VAL A 44 12.52 -0.29 -0.55
C VAL A 44 11.07 -0.06 -0.16
N MET A 45 10.60 1.18 -0.32
CA MET A 45 9.17 1.46 -0.22
C MET A 45 8.47 0.78 -1.39
N VAL A 46 7.29 0.21 -1.12
CA VAL A 46 6.45 -0.39 -2.15
C VAL A 46 5.13 0.34 -2.11
N THR A 47 4.82 1.10 -3.15
CA THR A 47 3.53 1.78 -3.29
C THR A 47 2.53 0.81 -3.91
N ARG A 48 1.33 0.72 -3.33
CA ARG A 48 0.26 -0.15 -3.84
C ARG A 48 -0.98 0.67 -4.16
N THR A 49 -1.45 0.54 -5.39
CA THR A 49 -2.72 1.13 -5.84
C THR A 49 -3.76 0.03 -5.83
N CYS A 50 -4.86 0.24 -5.12
CA CYS A 50 -5.88 -0.77 -4.89
C CYS A 50 -7.27 -0.14 -5.02
N THR A 51 -8.24 -0.91 -5.48
CA THR A 51 -9.66 -0.53 -5.42
C THR A 51 -10.36 -1.37 -4.35
N LEU A 52 -11.11 -0.70 -3.47
CA LEU A 52 -11.93 -1.36 -2.46
C LEU A 52 -13.36 -1.56 -2.98
N LYS A 53 -13.89 -2.76 -2.80
CA LYS A 53 -15.29 -3.11 -3.07
C LYS A 53 -16.04 -3.30 -1.76
N PHE A 54 -17.22 -2.69 -1.70
CA PHE A 54 -18.18 -2.82 -0.61
C PHE A 54 -19.48 -3.41 -1.16
N SER A 55 -20.09 -4.34 -0.43
CA SER A 55 -21.33 -5.00 -0.87
C SER A 55 -22.58 -4.14 -0.64
N THR A 56 -22.52 -3.19 0.29
CA THR A 56 -23.65 -2.34 0.68
C THR A 56 -23.18 -0.92 0.98
N LEU A 57 -24.10 0.05 0.93
CA LEU A 57 -23.82 1.44 1.32
C LEU A 57 -23.42 1.56 2.80
N ALA A 58 -24.04 0.77 3.68
CA ALA A 58 -23.72 0.76 5.11
C ALA A 58 -22.26 0.34 5.38
N HIS A 59 -21.72 -0.61 4.60
CA HIS A 59 -20.31 -0.98 4.68
C HIS A 59 -19.38 0.15 4.24
N PHE A 60 -19.77 0.92 3.22
CA PHE A 60 -19.01 2.08 2.78
C PHE A 60 -18.98 3.17 3.86
N GLN A 61 -20.12 3.51 4.47
CA GLN A 61 -20.20 4.50 5.56
C GLN A 61 -19.41 4.07 6.80
N SER A 62 -19.45 2.76 7.11
CA SER A 62 -18.65 2.18 8.20
C SER A 62 -17.15 2.28 7.91
N PHE A 63 -16.75 2.12 6.63
CA PHE A 63 -15.36 2.30 6.21
C PHE A 63 -14.91 3.76 6.33
N GLU A 64 -15.72 4.73 5.93
CA GLU A 64 -15.40 6.16 6.08
C GLU A 64 -15.22 6.53 7.55
N SER A 65 -16.06 5.98 8.43
CA SER A 65 -15.93 6.16 9.88
C SER A 65 -14.61 5.57 10.39
N TRP A 66 -14.30 4.32 10.03
CA TRP A 66 -13.02 3.69 10.37
C TRP A 66 -11.81 4.47 9.82
N TYR A 67 -11.92 5.00 8.59
CA TYR A 67 -10.84 5.76 7.97
C TYR A 67 -10.54 7.06 8.73
N SER A 68 -11.57 7.76 9.23
CA SER A 68 -11.37 8.97 10.02
C SER A 68 -10.92 8.67 11.45
N SER A 69 -11.57 7.72 12.15
CA SER A 69 -11.29 7.45 13.57
C SER A 69 -10.07 6.58 13.83
N ASP A 70 -9.91 5.48 13.07
CA ASP A 70 -8.89 4.48 13.35
C ASP A 70 -7.62 4.72 12.51
N LEU A 71 -7.79 5.23 11.29
CA LEU A 71 -6.69 5.51 10.38
C LEU A 71 -6.15 6.95 10.46
N ASN A 72 -6.75 7.79 11.32
CA ASN A 72 -6.44 9.22 11.42
C ASN A 72 -6.35 9.87 10.03
N GLU A 73 -7.38 9.67 9.22
CA GLU A 73 -7.49 10.19 7.84
C GLU A 73 -6.31 9.74 6.93
N GLY A 74 -5.79 8.54 7.15
CA GLY A 74 -4.68 7.99 6.36
C GLY A 74 -3.28 8.36 6.86
N SER A 75 -3.17 9.02 8.02
CA SER A 75 -1.87 9.28 8.64
C SER A 75 -1.33 8.07 9.41
N ALA A 76 -2.19 7.16 9.89
CA ALA A 76 -1.81 5.96 10.61
C ALA A 76 -1.56 4.75 9.69
N TRP A 77 -0.81 3.78 10.22
CA TRP A 77 -0.55 2.52 9.54
C TRP A 77 -1.65 1.49 9.81
N PHE A 78 -1.88 0.58 8.87
CA PHE A 78 -2.84 -0.52 9.03
C PHE A 78 -2.37 -1.80 8.37
N ASN A 79 -2.95 -2.91 8.81
CA ASN A 79 -2.76 -4.23 8.20
C ASN A 79 -3.85 -4.48 7.15
N PHE A 80 -3.52 -5.18 6.07
CA PHE A 80 -4.51 -5.56 5.06
C PHE A 80 -4.22 -6.95 4.46
N PRO A 81 -5.25 -7.67 3.98
CA PRO A 81 -5.06 -8.90 3.23
C PRO A 81 -4.52 -8.58 1.83
N ASP A 82 -3.31 -9.05 1.50
CA ASP A 82 -2.74 -8.88 0.16
C ASP A 82 -3.43 -9.83 -0.82
N PRO A 83 -4.07 -9.31 -1.89
CA PRO A 83 -4.75 -10.15 -2.86
C PRO A 83 -3.80 -11.03 -3.69
N VAL A 84 -2.49 -10.72 -3.69
CA VAL A 84 -1.48 -11.52 -4.43
C VAL A 84 -0.95 -12.68 -3.58
N SER A 85 -0.54 -12.42 -2.34
CA SER A 85 0.08 -13.44 -1.49
C SER A 85 -0.91 -14.19 -0.59
N GLY A 86 -2.15 -13.70 -0.45
CA GLY A 86 -3.15 -14.27 0.47
C GLY A 86 -2.80 -14.10 1.95
N THR A 87 -1.75 -13.34 2.28
CA THR A 87 -1.28 -13.10 3.64
C THR A 87 -1.60 -11.68 4.09
N ILE A 88 -1.69 -11.48 5.41
CA ILE A 88 -1.84 -10.14 5.97
C ILE A 88 -0.50 -9.41 5.86
N LYS A 89 -0.47 -8.31 5.12
CA LYS A 89 0.68 -7.42 5.06
C LYS A 89 0.61 -6.41 6.19
N GLN A 90 1.72 -6.32 6.91
CA GLN A 90 1.91 -5.40 8.01
C GLN A 90 2.82 -4.25 7.56
N PRO A 91 2.63 -3.04 8.09
CA PRO A 91 3.36 -1.83 7.67
C PRO A 91 4.89 -1.92 7.87
N HIS A 92 5.36 -2.74 8.82
CA HIS A 92 6.79 -2.93 9.07
C HIS A 92 7.48 -3.92 8.10
N ASP A 93 6.70 -4.65 7.29
CA ASP A 93 7.17 -5.65 6.32
C ASP A 93 7.38 -5.07 4.90
N GLY A 94 7.44 -3.74 4.80
CA GLY A 94 7.60 -2.99 3.56
C GLY A 94 6.64 -1.80 3.54
N TRP A 95 7.19 -0.65 3.91
CA TRP A 95 6.51 0.64 4.06
C TRP A 95 5.48 0.92 2.96
N LEU A 96 4.21 1.07 3.36
CA LEU A 96 3.05 1.37 2.51
C LEU A 96 2.26 2.54 3.09
N LYS A 97 2.40 3.74 2.52
CA LYS A 97 1.37 4.77 2.64
C LYS A 97 0.37 4.54 1.50
N GLY A 98 -0.81 4.01 1.82
CA GLY A 98 -1.91 3.94 0.87
C GLY A 98 -2.66 5.27 0.84
N VAL A 99 -2.61 5.99 -0.26
CA VAL A 99 -3.52 7.11 -0.53
C VAL A 99 -4.79 6.51 -1.13
N ALA A 100 -5.89 6.50 -0.37
CA ALA A 100 -7.20 6.13 -0.89
C ALA A 100 -7.72 7.31 -1.71
N SER A 101 -7.57 7.25 -3.04
CA SER A 101 -8.11 8.29 -3.93
C SER A 101 -9.54 7.92 -4.35
N ARG A 102 -10.47 8.85 -4.09
CA ARG A 102 -11.89 8.76 -4.43
C ARG A 102 -12.06 8.93 -5.94
N HIS A 103 -12.39 7.86 -6.66
CA HIS A 103 -12.82 7.98 -8.04
C HIS A 103 -14.32 8.31 -8.05
N GLN A 104 -14.67 9.59 -8.24
CA GLN A 104 -16.01 9.98 -8.66
C GLN A 104 -16.08 9.88 -10.20
N ASN A 105 -17.19 9.33 -10.69
CA ASN A 105 -17.57 9.32 -12.09
C ASN A 105 -18.25 10.65 -12.45
#